data_AF-A0A2V2ZT34-F1
#
_entry.id   AF-A0A2V2ZT34-F1
#
_cell.length_a   1.000
_cell.length_b   1.000
_cell.length_c   1.000
_cell.angle_alpha   90.00
_cell.angle_beta   90.00
_cell.angle_gamma   90.00
#
_symmetry.space_group_name_H-M   'P 1'
#
loop_
_entity.id
_entity.type
_entity.pdbx_description
1 polymer ?
#
loop_
_entity_poly.entity_id
_entity_poly.type
_entity_poly.pdbx_seq_one_letter_code
_entity_poly.pdbx_strand_id
1 'polypeptide(L)'
;MEGKEIPNNTFLLKRLRALEKRVKSLEEFLEEKTLKETFTVDEVLKVYGISRSTFDRYRDSGLKVYQPKRNGRIMVKKVDIDKFLKK
;
A
#
# COMPACT_ATOMS: atom_id res chain seq x y z
N MET A 1 5.72 32.04 47.15
CA MET A 1 5.80 31.42 45.81
C MET A 1 4.96 30.16 45.87
N GLU A 2 3.73 30.20 45.35
CA GLU A 2 2.84 29.03 45.35
C GLU A 2 3.34 28.04 44.28
N GLY A 3 3.90 26.93 44.72
CA GLY A 3 4.23 25.81 43.85
C GLY A 3 2.94 25.15 43.40
N LYS A 4 2.59 25.30 42.12
CA LYS A 4 1.48 24.55 41.52
C LYS A 4 1.85 23.08 41.49
N GLU A 5 1.20 22.27 42.33
CA GLU A 5 1.28 20.82 42.25
C GLU A 5 0.76 20.38 40.87
N ILE A 6 1.64 19.72 40.09
CA ILE A 6 1.28 19.16 38.80
C ILE A 6 0.49 17.87 39.09
N PRO A 7 -0.77 17.75 38.65
CA PRO A 7 -1.57 16.56 38.90
C PRO A 7 -0.88 15.32 38.32
N ASN A 8 -0.81 14.25 39.10
CA ASN A 8 -0.19 13.00 38.70
C ASN A 8 -1.04 12.30 37.62
N ASN A 9 -0.86 12.74 36.37
CA ASN A 9 -1.59 12.31 35.17
C ASN A 9 -1.10 10.96 34.62
N THR A 10 -0.52 10.10 35.46
CA THR A 10 0.05 8.79 35.06
C THR A 10 -0.96 7.91 34.32
N PHE A 11 -2.25 7.96 34.69
CA PHE A 11 -3.31 7.26 33.96
C PHE A 11 -3.47 7.75 32.52
N LEU A 12 -3.50 9.08 32.32
CA LEU A 12 -3.61 9.69 31.01
C LEU A 12 -2.37 9.40 30.15
N LEU A 13 -1.17 9.47 30.74
CA LEU A 13 0.08 9.13 30.06
C LEU A 13 0.14 7.65 29.61
N LYS A 14 -0.34 6.72 30.45
CA LYS A 14 -0.45 5.30 30.07
C LYS A 14 -1.42 5.10 28.91
N ARG A 15 -2.56 5.79 28.94
CA ARG A 15 -3.58 5.71 27.88
C ARG A 15 -3.08 6.30 26.57
N LEU A 16 -2.36 7.42 26.61
CA LEU A 16 -1.73 8.05 25.44
C LEU A 16 -0.72 7.09 24.78
N ARG A 17 0.19 6.51 25.56
CA ARG A 17 1.17 5.53 25.03
C ARG A 17 0.52 4.30 24.42
N ALA A 18 -0.57 3.82 25.00
CA ALA A 18 -1.33 2.70 24.45
C ALA A 18 -2.01 3.08 23.12
N LEU A 19 -2.49 4.32 23.01
CA LEU A 19 -3.08 4.84 21.78
C LEU A 19 -2.03 4.99 20.67
N GLU A 20 -0.87 5.56 21.00
CA GLU A 20 0.27 5.70 20.07
C GLU A 20 0.72 4.34 19.52
N LYS A 21 0.85 3.32 20.39
CA LYS A 21 1.18 1.96 19.94
C LYS A 21 0.14 1.40 18.97
N ARG A 22 -1.15 1.65 19.23
CA ARG A 22 -2.24 1.15 18.39
C ARG A 22 -2.29 1.87 17.05
N VAL A 23 -2.02 3.17 17.02
CA VAL A 23 -1.87 3.93 15.77
C VAL A 23 -0.71 3.37 14.96
N LYS A 24 0.46 3.19 15.58
CA LYS A 24 1.63 2.61 14.91
C LYS A 24 1.36 1.24 14.31
N SER A 25 0.68 0.34 15.04
CA SER A 25 0.33 -0.98 14.50
C SER A 25 -0.68 -0.92 13.34
N LEU A 26 -1.58 0.06 13.34
CA LEU A 26 -2.51 0.28 12.22
C LEU A 26 -1.79 0.84 11.00
N GLU A 27 -0.84 1.75 11.20
CA GLU A 27 0.03 2.28 10.15
C GLU A 27 0.87 1.16 9.53
N GLU A 28 1.52 0.33 10.34
CA GLU A 28 2.30 -0.84 9.88
C GLU A 28 1.41 -1.84 9.10
N PHE A 29 0.19 -2.10 9.58
CA PHE A 29 -0.76 -2.98 8.86
C PHE A 29 -1.21 -2.39 7.52
N LEU A 30 -1.45 -1.07 7.47
CA LEU A 30 -1.76 -0.37 6.22
C LEU A 30 -0.57 -0.40 5.26
N GLU A 31 0.64 -0.23 5.78
CA GLU A 31 1.88 -0.27 5.01
C GLU A 31 2.12 -1.68 4.45
N GLU A 32 1.94 -2.73 5.24
CA GLU A 32 2.01 -4.13 4.77
C GLU A 32 0.97 -4.45 3.70
N LYS A 33 -0.25 -3.89 3.82
CA LYS A 33 -1.29 -4.06 2.81
C LYS A 33 -1.05 -3.25 1.54
N THR A 34 -0.49 -2.05 1.64
CA THR A 34 -0.16 -1.20 0.49
C THR A 34 1.11 -1.64 -0.24
N LEU A 35 2.08 -2.22 0.47
CA LEU A 35 3.32 -2.78 -0.11
C LEU A 35 3.09 -4.05 -0.95
N LYS A 36 1.93 -4.71 -0.81
CA LYS A 36 1.59 -5.97 -1.50
C LYS A 36 0.52 -5.84 -2.59
N GLU A 37 0.27 -4.65 -3.14
CA GLU A 37 -0.61 -4.51 -4.31
C GLU A 37 0.14 -4.90 -5.61
N THR A 38 0.62 -6.15 -5.66
CA THR A 38 0.98 -6.83 -6.91
C THR A 38 -0.28 -7.48 -7.44
N PHE A 39 -0.73 -7.02 -8.59
CA PHE A 39 -1.84 -7.61 -9.31
C PHE A 39 -1.32 -8.61 -10.34
N THR A 40 -2.00 -9.74 -10.42
CA THR A 40 -1.98 -10.59 -11.61
C THR A 40 -2.72 -9.89 -12.73
N VAL A 41 -2.51 -10.33 -13.98
CA VAL A 41 -3.17 -9.69 -15.12
C VAL A 41 -4.70 -9.75 -14.99
N ASP A 42 -5.26 -10.86 -14.50
CA ASP A 42 -6.71 -11.00 -14.33
C ASP A 42 -7.28 -10.01 -13.31
N GLU A 43 -6.52 -9.69 -12.27
CA GLU A 43 -6.89 -8.66 -11.30
C GLU A 43 -6.78 -7.26 -11.92
N VAL A 44 -5.75 -6.99 -12.72
CA VAL A 44 -5.64 -5.71 -13.45
C VAL A 44 -6.83 -5.49 -14.38
N LEU A 45 -7.21 -6.52 -15.14
CA LEU A 45 -8.35 -6.48 -16.05
C LEU A 45 -9.65 -6.12 -15.31
N LYS A 46 -9.86 -6.71 -14.13
CA LYS A 46 -11.04 -6.45 -13.29
C LYS A 46 -11.02 -5.09 -12.63
N VAL A 47 -9.89 -4.70 -12.01
CA VAL A 47 -9.76 -3.48 -11.21
C VAL A 47 -9.80 -2.24 -12.09
N TYR A 48 -9.12 -2.27 -13.25
CA TYR A 48 -9.03 -1.13 -14.15
C TYR A 48 -10.05 -1.19 -15.29
N GLY A 49 -10.86 -2.26 -15.38
CA GLY A 49 -11.89 -2.42 -16.40
C GLY A 49 -11.35 -2.47 -17.84
N ILE A 50 -10.10 -2.90 -18.02
CA ILE A 50 -9.45 -2.95 -19.34
C ILE A 50 -9.52 -4.37 -19.92
N SER A 51 -9.40 -4.46 -21.25
CA SER A 51 -9.30 -5.74 -21.95
C SER A 51 -7.86 -6.27 -21.94
N ARG A 52 -7.71 -7.58 -22.19
CA ARG A 52 -6.39 -8.22 -22.27
C ARG A 52 -5.52 -7.63 -23.37
N SER A 53 -6.11 -7.35 -24.52
CA SER A 53 -5.44 -6.67 -25.63
C SER A 53 -4.97 -5.26 -25.28
N THR A 54 -5.66 -4.55 -24.40
CA THR A 54 -5.22 -3.23 -23.90
C THR A 54 -4.06 -3.37 -22.93
N PHE A 55 -4.11 -4.34 -22.01
CA PHE A 55 -3.01 -4.62 -21.11
C PHE A 55 -1.73 -5.02 -21.85
N ASP A 56 -1.84 -5.91 -22.85
CA ASP A 56 -0.68 -6.33 -23.65
C ASP A 56 -0.10 -5.13 -24.46
N ARG A 57 -0.96 -4.24 -24.99
CA ARG A 57 -0.50 -2.97 -25.58
C ARG A 57 0.22 -2.08 -24.58
N TYR A 58 -0.23 -1.99 -23.33
CA TYR A 58 0.47 -1.22 -22.30
C TYR A 58 1.85 -1.79 -22.02
N ARG A 59 1.98 -3.12 -22.00
CA ARG A 59 3.26 -3.79 -21.87
C ARG A 59 4.20 -3.47 -23.03
N ASP A 60 3.70 -3.53 -24.27
CA ASP A 60 4.49 -3.22 -25.46
C ASP A 60 4.90 -1.73 -25.49
N SER A 61 4.04 -0.85 -24.95
CA SER A 61 4.32 0.58 -24.74
C SER A 61 5.25 0.88 -23.55
N GLY A 62 5.70 -0.14 -22.80
CA GLY A 62 6.70 0.01 -21.74
C GLY A 62 6.18 -0.04 -20.30
N LEU A 63 4.97 -0.57 -20.06
CA LEU A 63 4.51 -0.89 -18.69
C LEU A 63 5.47 -1.91 -18.06
N LYS A 64 6.01 -1.58 -16.88
CA LYS A 64 6.91 -2.47 -16.14
C LYS A 64 6.12 -3.63 -15.56
N VAL A 65 6.48 -4.85 -15.97
CA VAL A 65 5.89 -6.08 -15.46
C VAL A 65 6.98 -7.03 -14.95
N TYR A 66 6.62 -7.87 -14.00
CA TYR A 66 7.49 -8.90 -13.46
C TYR A 66 7.03 -10.29 -13.94
N GLN A 67 7.94 -11.02 -14.58
CA GLN A 67 7.71 -12.39 -15.03
C GLN A 67 8.96 -13.25 -14.71
N PRO A 68 8.93 -14.10 -13.67
CA PRO A 68 10.13 -14.78 -13.17
C PRO A 68 10.65 -15.90 -14.09
N LYS A 69 9.81 -16.43 -14.98
CA LYS A 69 10.18 -17.48 -15.96
C LYS A 69 9.54 -17.16 -17.31
N ARG A 70 10.14 -17.64 -18.40
CA ARG A 70 9.52 -17.59 -19.73
C ARG A 70 8.18 -18.33 -19.68
N ASN A 71 7.08 -17.66 -20.04
CA ASN A 71 5.68 -18.12 -19.90
C ASN A 71 5.16 -18.24 -18.45
N GLY A 72 5.88 -17.70 -17.47
CA GLY A 72 5.42 -17.64 -16.07
C GLY A 72 4.28 -16.65 -15.87
N ARG A 73 3.71 -16.63 -14.68
CA ARG A 73 2.68 -15.64 -14.32
C ARG A 73 3.27 -14.23 -14.40
N ILE A 74 2.51 -13.35 -15.05
CA ILE A 74 2.84 -11.93 -15.15
C ILE A 74 2.20 -11.24 -13.94
N MET A 75 3.02 -10.51 -13.20
CA MET A 75 2.61 -9.72 -12.05
C MET A 75 3.01 -8.28 -12.26
N VAL A 76 2.17 -7.36 -11.81
CA VAL A 76 2.39 -5.93 -11.98
C VAL A 76 2.10 -5.23 -10.67
N LYS A 77 2.97 -4.32 -10.25
CA LYS A 77 2.69 -3.49 -9.09
C LYS A 77 1.69 -2.41 -9.48
N LYS A 78 0.70 -2.18 -8.64
CA LYS A 78 -0.27 -1.08 -8.82
C LYS A 78 0.39 0.26 -9.09
N VAL A 79 1.46 0.58 -8.33
CA VAL A 79 2.22 1.82 -8.49
C VAL A 79 2.80 2.01 -9.89
N ASP A 80 3.16 0.92 -10.58
CA ASP A 80 3.71 0.98 -11.93
C ASP A 80 2.60 1.20 -12.96
N ILE A 81 1.41 0.62 -12.76
CA ILE A 81 0.22 0.87 -13.59
C ILE A 81 -0.25 2.31 -13.43
N ASP A 82 -0.41 2.78 -12.19
CA ASP A 82 -0.89 4.13 -11.90
C ASP A 82 0.07 5.19 -12.45
N LYS A 83 1.39 4.96 -12.34
CA LYS A 83 2.40 5.84 -12.96
C LYS A 83 2.33 5.82 -14.48
N PHE A 84 2.07 4.66 -15.09
CA PHE A 84 1.95 4.54 -16.54
C PHE A 84 0.70 5.26 -17.05
N LEU A 85 -0.44 5.13 -16.36
CA LEU A 85 -1.72 5.76 -16.74
C LEU A 85 -1.78 7.27 -16.48
N LYS A 86 -0.98 7.79 -15.52
CA LYS A 86 -0.89 9.23 -15.23
C LYS A 86 0.04 10.00 -16.17
N LYS A 87 0.67 9.31 -17.13
CA LYS A 87 1.60 9.89 -18.10
C LYS A 87 0.84 10.41 -19.31
#